data_AF-A0A2T1N884-F1
#
_entry.id   AF-A0A2T1N884-F1
#
_cell.length_a   1.000
_cell.length_b   1.000
_cell.length_c   1.000
_cell.angle_alpha   90.00
_cell.angle_beta   90.00
_cell.angle_gamma   90.00
#
_symmetry.space_group_name_H-M   'P 1'
#
loop_
_entity.id
_entity.type
_entity.pdbx_description
1 polymer ?
#
loop_
_entity_poly.entity_id
_entity_poly.type
_entity_poly.pdbx_seq_one_letter_code
_entity_poly.pdbx_strand_id
1 'polypeptide(L)'
;MALNKYFLTLLILIISTKSYTQNDTIQKKYFSIGTDTKGIAFGNPNIYNGVKLDLVASGEQMNGVQLNSFSSHTNKINGFSINLINHGAEKINGFTASFMINSNKLNGVFAGFGIGSPKKNIENRSINGVPVGVLINAEKLNGLIIALGNSYSKQMTGISISLFNQTENLHGLQIGLINYAGNNPKLLRWLPFFNFHK
;
A
#
# COMPACT_ATOMS: atom_id res chain seq x y z
N MET A 1 -24.36 14.60 -30.67
CA MET A 1 -24.64 14.56 -29.22
C MET A 1 -23.44 14.12 -28.35
N ALA A 2 -22.42 13.42 -28.86
CA ALA A 2 -21.30 12.92 -28.05
C ALA A 2 -20.31 13.97 -27.52
N LEU A 3 -20.09 15.08 -28.26
CA LEU A 3 -19.09 16.10 -27.95
C LEU A 3 -19.24 16.73 -26.55
N ASN A 4 -20.49 16.85 -26.06
CA ASN A 4 -20.80 17.51 -24.79
C ASN A 4 -20.35 16.71 -23.56
N LYS A 5 -20.23 15.37 -23.66
CA LYS A 5 -19.73 14.53 -22.56
C LYS A 5 -18.24 14.76 -22.32
N TYR A 6 -17.44 14.74 -23.39
CA TYR A 6 -16.01 15.00 -23.31
C TYR A 6 -15.70 16.46 -22.98
N PHE A 7 -16.54 17.41 -23.42
CA PHE A 7 -16.40 18.81 -23.04
C PHE A 7 -16.46 19.00 -21.52
N LEU A 8 -17.41 18.36 -20.82
CA LEU A 8 -17.49 18.45 -19.36
C LEU A 8 -16.30 17.77 -18.66
N THR A 9 -15.84 16.61 -19.14
CA THR A 9 -14.66 15.93 -18.59
C THR A 9 -13.37 16.74 -18.80
N LEU A 10 -13.21 17.34 -19.98
CA LEU A 10 -12.09 18.22 -20.31
C LEU A 10 -12.17 19.52 -19.50
N LEU A 11 -13.35 20.08 -19.30
CA LEU A 11 -13.58 21.26 -18.46
C LEU A 11 -13.22 20.98 -17.00
N ILE A 12 -13.54 19.81 -16.46
CA ILE A 12 -13.11 19.38 -15.12
C ILE A 12 -11.58 19.21 -15.05
N LEU A 13 -10.93 18.67 -16.09
CA LEU A 13 -9.46 18.62 -16.19
C LEU A 13 -8.81 20.02 -16.32
N ILE A 14 -9.50 20.97 -16.94
CA ILE A 14 -9.02 22.35 -17.11
C ILE A 14 -9.23 23.16 -15.82
N ILE A 15 -10.35 22.98 -15.11
CA ILE A 15 -10.62 23.62 -13.81
C ILE A 15 -9.63 23.14 -12.74
N SER A 16 -9.29 21.85 -12.73
CA SER A 16 -8.27 21.30 -11.81
C SER A 16 -6.84 21.74 -12.14
N THR A 17 -6.59 22.25 -13.35
CA THR A 17 -5.26 22.76 -13.78
C THR A 17 -5.18 24.29 -13.89
N LYS A 18 -6.31 25.01 -13.82
CA LYS A 18 -6.39 26.48 -13.80
C LYS A 18 -7.45 26.98 -12.82
N SER A 19 -7.00 27.41 -11.65
CA SER A 19 -7.75 28.30 -10.76
C SER A 19 -6.83 29.39 -10.20
N TYR A 20 -7.09 30.63 -10.61
CA TYR A 20 -6.64 31.92 -10.07
C TYR A 20 -7.93 32.71 -9.74
N THR A 21 -7.99 33.71 -8.84
CA THR A 21 -7.00 34.34 -7.94
C THR A 21 -7.21 33.80 -6.49
N GLN A 22 -6.82 34.38 -5.35
CA GLN A 22 -6.14 35.64 -5.00
C GLN A 22 -5.38 35.52 -3.66
N ASN A 23 -4.50 36.48 -3.37
CA ASN A 23 -3.85 36.78 -2.08
C ASN A 23 -3.72 35.62 -1.07
N ASP A 24 -2.81 34.70 -1.35
CA ASP A 24 -1.64 34.50 -0.49
C ASP A 24 -0.54 33.80 -1.32
N THR A 25 0.73 33.94 -0.91
CA THR A 25 1.92 33.73 -1.77
C THR A 25 2.26 32.28 -2.16
N ILE A 26 1.35 31.32 -1.96
CA ILE A 26 1.48 29.94 -2.45
C ILE A 26 0.17 29.51 -3.11
N GLN A 27 0.22 29.27 -4.42
CA GLN A 27 -0.92 28.80 -5.23
C GLN A 27 -1.42 27.45 -4.69
N LYS A 28 -2.67 27.40 -4.20
CA LYS A 28 -3.29 26.16 -3.70
C LYS A 28 -3.40 25.14 -4.83
N LYS A 29 -2.64 24.04 -4.71
CA LYS A 29 -2.59 22.92 -5.68
C LYS A 29 -3.76 21.92 -5.54
N TYR A 30 -4.82 22.33 -4.86
CA TYR A 30 -5.98 21.50 -4.57
C TYR A 30 -7.21 22.38 -4.30
N PHE A 31 -8.38 21.84 -4.60
CA PHE A 31 -9.68 22.36 -4.20
C PHE A 31 -10.18 21.58 -2.98
N SER A 32 -10.84 22.24 -2.04
CA SER A 32 -11.36 21.61 -0.82
C SER A 32 -12.81 22.03 -0.56
N ILE A 33 -13.68 21.05 -0.32
CA ILE A 33 -15.02 21.26 0.21
C ILE A 33 -14.93 21.07 1.72
N GLY A 34 -14.96 22.17 2.47
CA GLY A 34 -14.73 22.19 3.91
C GLY A 34 -13.71 23.27 4.27
N THR A 35 -12.67 22.91 5.02
CA THR A 35 -11.49 23.76 5.26
C THR A 35 -10.30 23.26 4.44
N ASP A 36 -9.23 24.05 4.40
CA ASP A 36 -7.98 23.67 3.72
C ASP A 36 -7.35 22.36 4.21
N THR A 37 -7.68 21.91 5.43
CA THR A 37 -7.12 20.70 6.04
C THR A 37 -8.17 19.64 6.41
N LYS A 38 -9.47 19.91 6.20
CA LYS A 38 -10.57 19.03 6.61
C LYS A 38 -11.73 19.06 5.62
N GLY A 39 -12.24 17.88 5.21
CA GLY A 39 -13.42 17.76 4.36
C GLY A 39 -13.21 16.82 3.17
N ILE A 40 -13.51 17.29 1.95
CA ILE A 40 -13.25 16.57 0.70
C ILE A 40 -12.26 17.37 -0.16
N ALA A 41 -11.05 16.84 -0.35
CA ALA A 41 -10.03 17.43 -1.22
C ALA A 41 -10.00 16.77 -2.61
N PHE A 42 -9.80 17.62 -3.62
CA PHE A 42 -9.47 17.25 -4.99
C PHE A 42 -8.13 17.89 -5.35
N GLY A 43 -7.11 17.08 -5.65
CA GLY A 43 -5.72 17.56 -5.75
C GLY A 43 -4.93 17.28 -4.48
N ASN A 44 -3.70 17.82 -4.42
CA ASN A 44 -2.68 17.42 -3.45
C ASN A 44 -2.41 18.42 -2.31
N PRO A 45 -3.20 18.40 -1.22
CA PRO A 45 -2.80 19.01 0.04
C PRO A 45 -1.67 18.20 0.71
N ASN A 46 -0.73 18.91 1.36
CA ASN A 46 0.36 18.30 2.11
C ASN A 46 -0.16 17.53 3.34
N ILE A 47 -1.12 18.09 4.08
CA ILE A 47 -1.74 17.47 5.25
C ILE A 47 -3.25 17.60 5.12
N TYR A 48 -3.99 16.49 5.19
CA TYR A 48 -5.45 16.51 5.05
C TYR A 48 -6.17 15.46 5.89
N ASN A 49 -7.41 15.76 6.28
CA ASN A 49 -8.26 14.93 7.11
C ASN A 49 -9.66 14.80 6.48
N GLY A 50 -10.10 13.59 6.14
CA GLY A 50 -11.41 13.37 5.52
C GLY A 50 -11.28 12.51 4.27
N VAL A 51 -11.77 13.00 3.13
CA VAL A 51 -11.69 12.32 1.83
C VAL A 51 -10.72 13.05 0.91
N LYS A 52 -9.84 12.32 0.20
CA LYS A 52 -8.92 12.86 -0.81
C LYS A 52 -9.07 12.08 -2.11
N LEU A 53 -9.26 12.80 -3.22
CA LEU A 53 -9.56 12.30 -4.56
C LEU A 53 -8.55 12.83 -5.57
N ASP A 54 -7.76 11.92 -6.18
CA ASP A 54 -6.65 12.30 -7.07
C ASP A 54 -6.47 11.36 -8.27
N LEU A 55 -5.84 11.88 -9.34
CA LEU A 55 -5.27 11.02 -10.37
C LEU A 55 -3.93 10.45 -9.92
N VAL A 56 -3.05 11.32 -9.40
CA VAL A 56 -1.75 10.98 -8.80
C VAL A 56 -1.65 11.74 -7.48
N ALA A 57 -1.70 11.01 -6.36
CA ALA A 57 -1.62 11.60 -5.04
C ALA A 57 -0.18 11.79 -4.57
N SER A 58 0.08 12.91 -3.90
CA SER A 58 1.30 13.25 -3.19
C SER A 58 0.98 14.10 -1.96
N GLY A 59 1.88 14.14 -0.99
CA GLY A 59 1.73 14.91 0.24
C GLY A 59 2.40 14.23 1.44
N GLU A 60 2.43 14.91 2.58
CA GLU A 60 3.07 14.42 3.79
C GLU A 60 2.16 13.46 4.57
N GLN A 61 0.91 13.87 4.84
CA GLN A 61 0.00 13.08 5.66
C GLN A 61 -1.46 13.13 5.18
N MET A 62 -2.06 11.95 5.04
CA MET A 62 -3.51 11.80 4.86
C MET A 62 -4.11 11.01 6.03
N ASN A 63 -5.18 11.55 6.62
CA ASN A 63 -5.99 10.88 7.64
C ASN A 63 -7.42 10.69 7.10
N GLY A 64 -7.93 9.47 7.05
CA GLY A 64 -9.27 9.17 6.52
C GLY A 64 -9.24 8.31 5.25
N VAL A 65 -9.90 8.75 4.18
CA VAL A 65 -10.16 7.98 2.96
C VAL A 65 -9.41 8.58 1.76
N GLN A 66 -8.48 7.83 1.16
CA GLN A 66 -7.75 8.25 -0.04
C GLN A 66 -8.14 7.38 -1.25
N LEU A 67 -8.68 8.00 -2.30
CA LEU A 67 -9.14 7.32 -3.52
C LEU A 67 -8.40 7.89 -4.73
N ASN A 68 -7.44 7.12 -5.27
CA ASN A 68 -6.58 7.59 -6.36
C ASN A 68 -6.70 6.73 -7.62
N SER A 69 -6.68 7.36 -8.80
CA SER A 69 -6.82 6.65 -10.07
C SER A 69 -5.55 5.91 -10.52
N PHE A 70 -4.35 6.48 -10.37
CA PHE A 70 -3.12 5.85 -10.89
C PHE A 70 -2.13 5.50 -9.78
N SER A 71 -1.64 6.49 -9.04
CA SER A 71 -0.64 6.25 -7.99
C SER A 71 -0.76 7.16 -6.78
N SER A 72 -0.19 6.71 -5.67
CA SER A 72 0.09 7.54 -4.48
C SER A 72 1.59 7.59 -4.20
N HIS A 73 2.03 8.73 -3.71
CA HIS A 73 3.32 8.99 -3.08
C HIS A 73 3.07 9.88 -1.85
N THR A 74 2.08 9.52 -1.04
CA THR A 74 1.80 10.22 0.22
C THR A 74 2.64 9.59 1.33
N ASN A 75 3.50 10.35 2.01
CA ASN A 75 4.50 9.78 2.94
C ASN A 75 3.83 8.97 4.06
N LYS A 76 2.76 9.49 4.67
CA LYS A 76 2.02 8.82 5.73
C LYS A 76 0.51 8.78 5.46
N ILE A 77 -0.08 7.59 5.49
CA ILE A 77 -1.53 7.40 5.37
C ILE A 77 -2.06 6.69 6.62
N ASN A 78 -3.15 7.22 7.20
CA ASN A 78 -3.84 6.65 8.34
C ASN A 78 -5.34 6.55 8.04
N GLY A 79 -5.85 5.34 7.79
CA GLY A 79 -7.24 5.10 7.44
C GLY A 79 -7.41 4.11 6.28
N PHE A 80 -8.29 4.43 5.33
CA PHE A 80 -8.64 3.59 4.19
C PHE A 80 -8.08 4.16 2.89
N SER A 81 -7.66 3.30 1.96
CA SER A 81 -7.16 3.74 0.66
C SER A 81 -7.39 2.76 -0.48
N ILE A 82 -7.77 3.29 -1.66
CA ILE A 82 -7.86 2.54 -2.92
C ILE A 82 -7.00 3.23 -3.97
N ASN A 83 -6.16 2.47 -4.68
CA ASN A 83 -5.29 2.95 -5.76
C ASN A 83 -5.29 1.92 -6.90
N LEU A 84 -5.53 2.28 -8.16
CA LEU A 84 -5.63 1.24 -9.21
C LEU A 84 -4.28 0.59 -9.55
N ILE A 85 -3.17 1.35 -9.63
CA ILE A 85 -1.88 0.80 -10.10
C ILE A 85 -0.83 0.70 -8.98
N ASN A 86 -0.37 1.81 -8.41
CA ASN A 86 0.76 1.79 -7.46
C ASN A 86 0.57 2.69 -6.24
N HIS A 87 0.54 2.08 -5.06
CA HIS A 87 0.46 2.75 -3.78
C HIS A 87 1.85 2.88 -3.14
N GLY A 88 2.54 3.99 -3.40
CA GLY A 88 3.78 4.38 -2.72
C GLY A 88 3.51 5.19 -1.45
N ALA A 89 4.18 4.82 -0.35
CA ALA A 89 4.16 5.57 0.92
C ALA A 89 5.37 5.17 1.78
N GLU A 90 5.77 5.99 2.74
CA GLU A 90 6.72 5.53 3.77
C GLU A 90 6.01 4.67 4.81
N LYS A 91 4.83 5.11 5.27
CA LYS A 91 4.03 4.44 6.30
C LYS A 91 2.54 4.45 5.99
N ILE A 92 1.91 3.27 5.99
CA ILE A 92 0.46 3.12 5.93
C ILE A 92 -0.03 2.45 7.22
N ASN A 93 -1.10 3.00 7.79
CA ASN A 93 -1.81 2.42 8.94
C ASN A 93 -3.29 2.31 8.61
N GLY A 94 -3.86 1.10 8.62
CA GLY A 94 -5.27 0.84 8.33
C GLY A 94 -5.47 -0.13 7.18
N PHE A 95 -6.26 0.27 6.18
CA PHE A 95 -6.74 -0.60 5.10
C PHE A 95 -6.30 -0.07 3.73
N THR A 96 -5.72 -0.90 2.88
CA THR A 96 -5.38 -0.54 1.49
C THR A 96 -5.75 -1.63 0.50
N ALA A 97 -6.41 -1.24 -0.58
CA ALA A 97 -6.56 -2.06 -1.78
C ALA A 97 -5.79 -1.40 -2.96
N SER A 98 -4.82 -2.10 -3.55
CA SER A 98 -4.12 -1.62 -4.74
C SER A 98 -3.47 -2.74 -5.52
N PHE A 99 -3.28 -2.60 -6.84
CA PHE A 99 -2.53 -3.59 -7.61
C PHE A 99 -1.10 -3.79 -7.08
N MET A 100 -0.35 -2.70 -6.85
CA MET A 100 0.93 -2.69 -6.13
C MET A 100 0.83 -1.87 -4.84
N ILE A 101 1.34 -2.39 -3.73
CA ILE A 101 1.52 -1.64 -2.47
C ILE A 101 3.00 -1.65 -2.11
N ASN A 102 3.65 -0.49 -2.21
CA ASN A 102 5.09 -0.32 -2.05
C ASN A 102 5.37 0.65 -0.91
N SER A 103 5.62 0.13 0.30
CA SER A 103 5.90 0.96 1.47
C SER A 103 6.91 0.34 2.43
N ASN A 104 7.54 1.18 3.24
CA ASN A 104 8.52 0.76 4.24
C ASN A 104 7.83 0.23 5.51
N LYS A 105 6.68 0.78 5.91
CA LYS A 105 5.96 0.37 7.12
C LYS A 105 4.47 0.22 6.84
N LEU A 106 3.98 -1.01 6.76
CA LEU A 106 2.57 -1.35 6.58
C LEU A 106 2.00 -1.92 7.89
N ASN A 107 0.97 -1.29 8.47
CA ASN A 107 0.31 -1.77 9.69
C ASN A 107 -1.22 -1.85 9.47
N GLY A 108 -1.80 -3.05 9.47
CA GLY A 108 -3.23 -3.27 9.22
C GLY A 108 -3.52 -4.33 8.16
N VAL A 109 -4.47 -4.07 7.25
CA VAL A 109 -4.97 -5.04 6.26
C VAL A 109 -4.71 -4.53 4.84
N PHE A 110 -4.13 -5.38 4.00
CA PHE A 110 -3.65 -5.00 2.67
C PHE A 110 -4.14 -6.00 1.63
N ALA A 111 -4.70 -5.53 0.52
CA ALA A 111 -5.13 -6.37 -0.58
C ALA A 111 -4.47 -5.90 -1.88
N GLY A 112 -3.77 -6.78 -2.59
CA GLY A 112 -3.10 -6.40 -3.84
C GLY A 112 -2.41 -7.53 -4.59
N PHE A 113 -2.06 -7.31 -5.86
CA PHE A 113 -1.30 -8.30 -6.62
C PHE A 113 0.11 -8.47 -6.02
N GLY A 114 0.77 -7.36 -5.67
CA GLY A 114 2.07 -7.35 -5.01
C GLY A 114 2.11 -6.38 -3.83
N ILE A 115 2.58 -6.87 -2.68
CA ILE A 115 2.65 -6.11 -1.42
C ILE A 115 4.09 -6.15 -0.89
N GLY A 116 4.66 -4.99 -0.60
CA GLY A 116 6.07 -4.84 -0.26
C GLY A 116 6.94 -4.59 -1.49
N SER A 117 8.05 -5.32 -1.65
CA SER A 117 9.05 -5.05 -2.71
C SER A 117 8.92 -6.00 -3.92
N PRO A 118 8.86 -5.48 -5.17
CA PRO A 118 8.96 -6.31 -6.36
C PRO A 118 10.40 -6.79 -6.63
N LYS A 119 11.41 -6.29 -5.90
CA LYS A 119 12.83 -6.67 -6.02
C LYS A 119 13.30 -7.34 -4.73
N LYS A 120 14.36 -8.15 -4.81
CA LYS A 120 14.98 -8.80 -3.64
C LYS A 120 15.52 -7.83 -2.58
N ASN A 121 15.70 -6.54 -2.91
CA ASN A 121 15.92 -5.52 -1.88
C ASN A 121 14.60 -5.26 -1.14
N ILE A 122 14.49 -5.90 0.03
CA ILE A 122 13.37 -5.79 0.97
C ILE A 122 13.75 -4.99 2.24
N GLU A 123 14.94 -4.37 2.27
CA GLU A 123 15.50 -3.76 3.48
C GLU A 123 14.66 -2.59 4.01
N ASN A 124 14.60 -2.47 5.33
CA ASN A 124 13.77 -1.49 6.05
C ASN A 124 12.25 -1.63 5.81
N ARG A 125 11.78 -2.75 5.24
CA ARG A 125 10.35 -3.02 5.01
C ARG A 125 9.76 -3.92 6.08
N SER A 126 8.71 -3.45 6.73
CA SER A 126 7.91 -4.22 7.69
C SER A 126 6.43 -4.20 7.34
N ILE A 127 5.80 -5.37 7.44
CA ILE A 127 4.36 -5.56 7.31
C ILE A 127 3.85 -6.22 8.59
N ASN A 128 2.95 -5.54 9.29
CA ASN A 128 2.33 -6.00 10.52
C ASN A 128 0.81 -6.07 10.33
N GLY A 129 0.21 -7.26 10.39
CA GLY A 129 -1.23 -7.46 10.24
C GLY A 129 -1.59 -8.54 9.22
N VAL A 130 -2.45 -8.21 8.25
CA VAL A 130 -3.04 -9.17 7.30
C VAL A 130 -2.89 -8.70 5.84
N PRO A 131 -1.74 -8.96 5.19
CA PRO A 131 -1.59 -8.79 3.76
C PRO A 131 -2.11 -10.01 2.98
N VAL A 132 -2.93 -9.75 1.96
CA VAL A 132 -3.56 -10.72 1.07
C VAL A 132 -3.19 -10.38 -0.37
N GLY A 133 -2.52 -11.27 -1.09
CA GLY A 133 -2.07 -10.97 -2.45
C GLY A 133 -1.54 -12.13 -3.25
N VAL A 134 -0.78 -11.87 -4.33
CA VAL A 134 -0.08 -12.90 -5.11
C VAL A 134 1.40 -12.96 -4.71
N LEU A 135 2.04 -11.80 -4.52
CA LEU A 135 3.43 -11.68 -4.10
C LEU A 135 3.52 -10.81 -2.84
N ILE A 136 4.12 -11.31 -1.76
CA ILE A 136 4.28 -10.57 -0.49
C ILE A 136 5.74 -10.63 -0.03
N ASN A 137 6.45 -9.51 -0.11
CA ASN A 137 7.90 -9.46 0.08
C ASN A 137 8.33 -8.30 1.01
N ALA A 138 8.82 -8.59 2.21
CA ALA A 138 9.34 -7.58 3.13
C ALA A 138 10.39 -8.16 4.07
N GLU A 139 11.31 -7.35 4.62
CA GLU A 139 12.31 -7.81 5.59
C GLU A 139 11.64 -8.49 6.79
N LYS A 140 10.56 -7.87 7.31
CA LYS A 140 9.81 -8.36 8.47
C LYS A 140 8.33 -8.53 8.13
N LEU A 141 7.82 -9.74 8.28
CA LEU A 141 6.41 -10.10 8.15
C LEU A 141 5.87 -10.56 9.50
N ASN A 142 4.88 -9.86 10.07
CA ASN A 142 4.29 -10.20 11.36
C ASN A 142 2.77 -10.27 11.25
N GLY A 143 2.16 -11.41 11.57
CA GLY A 143 0.70 -11.59 11.57
C GLY A 143 0.22 -12.77 10.73
N LEU A 144 -0.81 -12.57 9.93
CA LEU A 144 -1.41 -13.57 9.04
C LEU A 144 -1.16 -13.19 7.58
N ILE A 145 -0.20 -13.84 6.93
CA ILE A 145 0.21 -13.58 5.55
C ILE A 145 -0.54 -14.56 4.62
N ILE A 146 -1.19 -14.06 3.57
CA ILE A 146 -1.90 -14.89 2.59
C ILE A 146 -1.42 -14.53 1.17
N ALA A 147 -0.55 -15.34 0.56
CA ALA A 147 -0.05 -15.09 -0.79
C ALA A 147 -0.36 -16.23 -1.78
N LEU A 148 -1.19 -15.99 -2.78
CA LEU A 148 -1.53 -16.96 -3.83
C LEU A 148 -0.32 -17.44 -4.66
N GLY A 149 0.82 -16.77 -4.56
CA GLY A 149 2.08 -17.17 -5.16
C GLY A 149 3.19 -17.31 -4.12
N ASN A 150 3.92 -16.21 -3.87
CA ASN A 150 5.17 -16.24 -3.12
C ASN A 150 5.13 -15.30 -1.91
N SER A 151 5.66 -15.76 -0.78
CA SER A 151 5.92 -14.98 0.44
C SER A 151 7.42 -15.05 0.77
N TYR A 152 8.12 -13.91 0.74
CA TYR A 152 9.57 -13.83 1.02
C TYR A 152 9.91 -12.83 2.13
N SER A 153 10.73 -13.25 3.09
CA SER A 153 11.21 -12.37 4.17
C SER A 153 12.52 -12.80 4.81
N LYS A 154 13.18 -11.89 5.55
CA LYS A 154 14.29 -12.23 6.44
C LYS A 154 13.79 -12.70 7.81
N GLN A 155 12.69 -12.13 8.28
CA GLN A 155 12.05 -12.45 9.55
C GLN A 155 10.54 -12.62 9.33
N MET A 156 9.97 -13.74 9.78
CA MET A 156 8.53 -13.96 9.76
C MET A 156 8.05 -14.42 11.14
N THR A 157 6.99 -13.78 11.64
CA THR A 157 6.33 -14.11 12.90
C THR A 157 4.83 -14.32 12.68
N GLY A 158 4.27 -15.44 13.14
CA GLY A 158 2.82 -15.73 13.04
C GLY A 158 2.48 -16.87 12.08
N ILE A 159 1.56 -16.64 11.12
CA ILE A 159 1.12 -17.65 10.14
C ILE A 159 1.30 -17.12 8.71
N SER A 160 1.90 -17.91 7.82
CA SER A 160 2.01 -17.60 6.38
C SER A 160 1.40 -18.72 5.55
N ILE A 161 0.37 -18.41 4.77
CA ILE A 161 -0.33 -19.34 3.87
C ILE A 161 -0.01 -18.90 2.44
N SER A 162 0.88 -19.62 1.77
CA SER A 162 1.33 -19.27 0.40
C SER A 162 1.71 -20.50 -0.42
N LEU A 163 1.68 -20.47 -1.75
CA LEU A 163 2.19 -21.62 -2.53
C LEU A 163 3.68 -21.87 -2.25
N PHE A 164 4.46 -20.78 -2.17
CA PHE A 164 5.88 -20.80 -1.82
C PHE A 164 6.14 -19.84 -0.66
N ASN A 165 6.60 -20.36 0.48
CA ASN A 165 7.06 -19.56 1.61
C ASN A 165 8.61 -19.64 1.67
N GLN A 166 9.28 -18.51 1.84
CA GLN A 166 10.72 -18.46 2.06
C GLN A 166 11.08 -17.42 3.13
N THR A 167 11.61 -17.89 4.26
CA THR A 167 12.01 -17.05 5.39
C THR A 167 13.39 -17.45 5.90
N GLU A 168 14.28 -16.48 6.16
CA GLU A 168 15.57 -16.76 6.80
C GLU A 168 15.40 -17.14 8.28
N ASN A 169 14.57 -16.41 9.03
CA ASN A 169 14.24 -16.68 10.44
C ASN A 169 12.73 -16.75 10.67
N LEU A 170 12.18 -17.97 10.81
CA LEU A 170 10.78 -18.26 11.09
C LEU A 170 10.50 -18.33 12.60
N HIS A 171 9.44 -17.65 13.06
CA HIS A 171 8.88 -17.74 14.41
C HIS A 171 7.36 -17.92 14.31
N GLY A 172 6.94 -19.11 13.91
CA GLY A 172 5.55 -19.42 13.58
C GLY A 172 5.41 -20.56 12.59
N LEU A 173 4.30 -20.53 11.85
CA LEU A 173 3.88 -21.58 10.92
C LEU A 173 3.84 -21.07 9.47
N GLN A 174 4.49 -21.79 8.57
CA GLN A 174 4.30 -21.70 7.13
C GLN A 174 3.41 -22.86 6.66
N ILE A 175 2.48 -22.57 5.75
CA ILE A 175 1.62 -23.53 5.06
C ILE A 175 1.73 -23.24 3.57
N GLY A 176 2.02 -24.26 2.75
CA GLY A 176 2.32 -24.07 1.34
C GLY A 176 2.83 -25.31 0.63
N LEU A 177 2.89 -25.29 -0.71
CA LEU A 177 3.46 -26.42 -1.47
C LEU A 177 4.94 -26.61 -1.15
N ILE A 178 5.69 -25.51 -1.00
CA ILE A 178 7.10 -25.52 -0.60
C ILE A 178 7.35 -24.43 0.45
N ASN A 179 7.99 -24.80 1.55
CA ASN A 179 8.19 -23.94 2.72
C ASN A 179 9.65 -23.95 3.18
N TYR A 180 10.33 -22.80 3.10
CA TYR A 180 11.70 -22.61 3.57
C TYR A 180 11.78 -21.81 4.88
N ALA A 181 12.46 -22.41 5.86
CA ALA A 181 12.84 -21.79 7.13
C ALA A 181 14.37 -21.95 7.36
N GLY A 182 15.14 -20.87 7.19
CA GLY A 182 16.61 -20.91 7.24
C GLY A 182 17.20 -21.23 8.62
N ASN A 183 16.49 -20.86 9.68
CA ASN A 183 16.82 -21.17 11.08
C ASN A 183 16.55 -22.63 11.47
N ASN A 184 15.80 -23.40 10.67
CA ASN A 184 15.61 -24.83 10.94
C ASN A 184 16.88 -25.67 10.64
N PRO A 185 17.02 -26.86 11.29
CA PRO A 185 18.08 -27.82 10.99
C PRO A 185 18.14 -28.15 9.50
N LYS A 186 19.34 -28.42 8.95
CA LYS A 186 19.58 -28.52 7.49
C LYS A 186 18.55 -29.39 6.74
N LEU A 187 18.14 -30.52 7.31
CA LEU A 187 17.17 -31.46 6.72
C LEU A 187 15.71 -30.99 6.78
N LEU A 188 15.38 -30.05 7.68
CA LEU A 188 14.03 -29.49 7.90
C LEU A 188 13.88 -28.07 7.35
N ARG A 189 14.91 -27.56 6.67
CA ARG A 189 14.86 -26.21 6.06
C ARG A 189 13.82 -26.13 4.96
N TRP A 190 13.73 -27.14 4.10
CA TRP A 190 12.76 -27.23 3.02
C TRP A 190 11.76 -28.35 3.35
N LEU A 191 10.48 -28.00 3.53
CA LEU A 191 9.41 -28.97 3.80
C LEU A 191 8.19 -28.72 2.89
N PRO A 192 7.55 -29.78 2.37
CA PRO A 192 6.28 -29.66 1.67
C PRO A 192 5.12 -29.50 2.67
N PHE A 193 4.03 -28.89 2.21
CA PHE A 193 2.77 -28.65 2.94
C PHE A 193 2.86 -27.70 4.15
N PHE A 194 3.81 -27.89 5.06
CA PHE A 194 4.00 -27.03 6.22
C PHE A 194 5.47 -26.96 6.68
N ASN A 195 5.85 -25.87 7.35
CA ASN A 195 7.12 -25.74 8.08
C ASN A 195 6.90 -24.90 9.35
N PHE A 196 7.60 -25.21 10.43
CA PHE A 196 7.39 -24.59 11.74
C PHE A 196 8.72 -24.38 12.48
N HIS A 197 8.83 -23.25 13.19
CA HIS A 197 9.90 -22.97 14.14
C HIS A 197 9.34 -22.03 15.22
N LYS A 198 9.77 -22.17 16.48
CA LYS A 198 9.31 -21.37 17.62
C LYS A 198 10.26 -20.21 17.93
#